data_AF-A0A6J8C6Y4-F1
#
_entry.id   AF-A0A6J8C6Y4-F1
#
_cell.length_a   1.000
_cell.length_b   1.000
_cell.length_c   1.000
_cell.angle_alpha   90.00
_cell.angle_beta   90.00
_cell.angle_gamma   90.00
#
_symmetry.space_group_name_H-M   'P 1'
#
loop_
_entity.id
_entity.type
_entity.pdbx_description
1 polymer ?
#
loop_
_entity_poly.entity_id
_entity_poly.type
_entity_poly.pdbx_seq_one_letter_code
_entity_poly.pdbx_strand_id
1 'polypeptide(L)'
;MILNDQKSLLMRKHQMTASQKTVFDSLMSYEGNQLLAFVTGPGGCGKSFLLHTLVLQYEFNCSIVEVLATSGNAALLVNGRTVHSFFKLDCNLETSIQYRDTNWESICCTNVIIIDEISMMTAEILEKLSQICNQTSTMTNEKQLFGGKTVILFGDLLQLPAVTNSTSQSRQIYESQLWSKFHPFFLNENCRQSQDITYASLLNRVRLGNHTTEDLELLQTRVCGSGHDLDHECQNMTSSNSMVICSKHVERMNLNDQLQNSLLPTSTLHHLHATDYDAGGELLNKTESHQLNSLKSVMPQTISVKEGAKVMITRNLNVQS
;
A
#
# COMPACT_ATOMS: atom_id res chain seq x y z
N MET A 1 -25.05 -10.09 -10.38
CA MET A 1 -23.62 -9.76 -10.21
C MET A 1 -22.97 -9.48 -11.55
N ILE A 2 -22.84 -10.47 -12.44
CA ILE A 2 -22.15 -10.38 -13.76
C ILE A 2 -22.54 -9.16 -14.63
N LEU A 3 -23.84 -8.82 -14.74
CA LEU A 3 -24.30 -7.66 -15.52
C LEU A 3 -23.88 -6.29 -14.94
N ASN A 4 -23.72 -6.20 -13.62
CA ASN A 4 -23.22 -4.98 -12.98
C ASN A 4 -21.71 -4.85 -13.16
N ASP A 5 -20.98 -5.97 -13.14
CA ASP A 5 -19.52 -6.00 -13.33
C ASP A 5 -19.13 -5.71 -14.78
N GLN A 6 -19.92 -6.17 -15.75
CA GLN A 6 -19.72 -5.80 -17.16
C GLN A 6 -19.94 -4.31 -17.41
N LYS A 7 -21.02 -3.73 -16.84
CA LYS A 7 -21.28 -2.29 -16.96
C LYS A 7 -20.20 -1.46 -16.26
N SER A 8 -19.74 -1.88 -15.08
CA SER A 8 -18.70 -1.18 -14.33
C SER A 8 -17.36 -1.22 -15.09
N LEU A 9 -16.99 -2.37 -15.66
CA LEU A 9 -15.80 -2.53 -16.50
C LEU A 9 -15.87 -1.64 -17.74
N LEU A 10 -17.02 -1.63 -18.44
CA LEU A 10 -17.20 -0.80 -19.63
C LEU A 10 -17.08 0.69 -19.28
N MET A 11 -17.71 1.14 -18.20
CA MET A 11 -17.63 2.53 -17.74
C MET A 11 -16.19 2.93 -17.40
N ARG A 12 -15.46 2.06 -16.69
CA ARG A 12 -14.04 2.32 -16.34
C ARG A 12 -13.16 2.44 -17.58
N LYS A 13 -13.34 1.55 -18.57
CA LYS A 13 -12.60 1.64 -19.85
C LYS A 13 -12.82 2.95 -20.59
N HIS A 14 -14.02 3.54 -20.51
CA HIS A 14 -14.30 4.84 -21.13
C HIS A 14 -13.68 6.02 -20.36
N GLN A 15 -13.43 5.87 -19.07
CA GLN A 15 -12.81 6.89 -18.21
C GLN A 15 -11.28 6.83 -18.20
N MET A 16 -10.68 5.82 -18.84
CA MET A 16 -9.24 5.70 -18.94
C MET A 16 -8.63 6.85 -19.75
N THR A 17 -7.47 7.32 -19.30
CA THR A 17 -6.62 8.17 -20.11
C THR A 17 -6.02 7.40 -21.29
N ALA A 18 -5.48 8.10 -22.29
CA ALA A 18 -4.89 7.44 -23.46
C ALA A 18 -3.69 6.56 -23.08
N SER A 19 -2.85 7.05 -22.16
CA SER A 19 -1.74 6.30 -21.57
C SER A 19 -2.21 5.06 -20.81
N GLN A 20 -3.26 5.17 -19.97
CA GLN A 20 -3.82 4.01 -19.26
C GLN A 20 -4.40 2.98 -20.23
N LYS A 21 -5.12 3.42 -21.26
CA LYS A 21 -5.72 2.54 -22.26
C LYS A 21 -4.65 1.80 -23.05
N THR A 22 -3.58 2.48 -23.45
CA THR A 22 -2.45 1.86 -24.17
C THR A 22 -1.78 0.77 -23.34
N VAL A 23 -1.52 1.05 -22.05
CA VAL A 23 -0.95 0.04 -21.13
C VAL A 23 -1.93 -1.10 -20.90
N PHE A 24 -3.22 -0.81 -20.68
CA PHE A 24 -4.25 -1.82 -20.52
C PHE A 24 -4.32 -2.77 -21.72
N ASP A 25 -4.43 -2.22 -22.94
CA ASP A 25 -4.53 -3.00 -24.17
C ASP A 25 -3.28 -3.85 -24.37
N SER A 26 -2.08 -3.31 -24.11
CA SER A 26 -0.81 -4.03 -24.22
C SER A 26 -0.68 -5.19 -23.22
N LEU A 27 -1.16 -5.01 -21.98
CA LEU A 27 -1.16 -6.07 -20.97
C LEU A 27 -2.16 -7.18 -21.34
N MET A 28 -3.33 -6.80 -21.87
CA MET A 28 -4.38 -7.75 -22.22
C MET A 28 -4.12 -8.50 -23.53
N SER A 29 -3.35 -7.92 -24.45
CA SER A 29 -2.96 -8.55 -25.71
C SER A 29 -1.68 -9.38 -25.63
N TYR A 30 -1.15 -9.63 -24.42
CA TYR A 30 0.09 -10.37 -24.26
C TYR A 30 -0.10 -11.86 -24.60
N GLU A 31 0.60 -12.35 -25.62
CA GLU A 31 0.51 -13.74 -26.11
C GLU A 31 1.65 -14.65 -25.61
N GLY A 32 2.55 -14.14 -24.77
CA GLY A 32 3.68 -14.93 -24.25
C GLY A 32 3.26 -15.94 -23.19
N ASN A 33 4.13 -16.93 -22.92
CA ASN A 33 3.87 -18.01 -21.96
C ASN A 33 3.63 -17.53 -20.52
N GLN A 34 4.22 -16.40 -20.12
CA GLN A 34 4.06 -15.81 -18.79
C GLN A 34 4.24 -14.30 -18.88
N LEU A 35 3.33 -13.52 -18.28
CA LEU A 35 3.43 -12.07 -18.20
C LEU A 35 4.01 -11.64 -16.85
N LEU A 36 5.18 -10.98 -16.89
CA LEU A 36 5.78 -10.28 -15.75
C LEU A 36 5.88 -8.80 -16.11
N ALA A 37 5.03 -7.98 -15.51
CA ALA A 37 4.91 -6.57 -15.85
C ALA A 37 5.14 -5.66 -14.65
N PHE A 38 5.74 -4.50 -14.88
CA PHE A 38 5.89 -3.44 -13.90
C PHE A 38 5.26 -2.16 -14.43
N VAL A 39 4.10 -1.77 -13.89
CA VAL A 39 3.41 -0.54 -14.22
C VAL A 39 3.81 0.56 -13.26
N THR A 40 4.44 1.60 -13.79
CA THR A 40 4.92 2.74 -13.02
C THR A 40 4.44 4.07 -13.58
N GLY A 41 4.54 5.11 -12.77
CA GLY A 41 4.18 6.46 -13.17
C GLY A 41 4.14 7.39 -11.95
N PRO A 42 4.28 8.71 -12.15
CA PRO A 42 4.17 9.68 -11.07
C PRO A 42 2.91 9.53 -10.22
N GLY A 43 2.95 10.07 -9.01
CA GLY A 43 1.76 10.19 -8.17
C GLY A 43 0.64 10.94 -8.88
N GLY A 44 -0.55 10.35 -8.96
CA GLY A 44 -1.72 10.98 -9.59
C GLY A 44 -2.02 10.52 -11.02
N CYS A 45 -1.23 9.59 -11.58
CA CYS A 45 -1.48 9.03 -12.93
C CYS A 45 -2.58 7.94 -12.99
N GLY A 46 -3.30 7.71 -11.90
CA GLY A 46 -4.38 6.71 -11.85
C GLY A 46 -3.90 5.24 -11.87
N LYS A 47 -2.72 4.94 -11.32
CA LYS A 47 -2.22 3.55 -11.17
C LYS A 47 -3.25 2.61 -10.55
N SER A 48 -3.80 2.97 -9.39
CA SER A 48 -4.81 2.15 -8.70
C SER A 48 -6.12 2.05 -9.51
N PHE A 49 -6.48 3.06 -10.30
CA PHE A 49 -7.63 3.00 -11.20
C PHE A 49 -7.43 1.95 -12.32
N LEU A 50 -6.25 1.93 -12.93
CA LEU A 50 -5.86 0.93 -13.91
C LEU A 50 -5.80 -0.48 -13.28
N LEU A 51 -5.20 -0.61 -12.09
CA LEU A 51 -5.16 -1.85 -11.31
C LEU A 51 -6.56 -2.43 -11.13
N HIS A 52 -7.50 -1.65 -10.59
CA HIS A 52 -8.89 -2.09 -10.39
C HIS A 52 -9.57 -2.50 -11.70
N THR A 53 -9.23 -1.85 -12.81
CA THR A 53 -9.81 -2.19 -14.11
C THR A 53 -9.24 -3.49 -14.68
N LEU A 54 -7.95 -3.76 -14.45
CA LEU A 54 -7.32 -5.04 -14.79
C LEU A 54 -7.91 -6.18 -13.97
N VAL A 55 -8.12 -5.99 -12.67
CA VAL A 55 -8.77 -7.00 -11.80
C VAL A 55 -10.11 -7.42 -12.38
N LEU A 56 -11.00 -6.44 -12.64
CA LEU A 56 -12.31 -6.70 -13.23
C LEU A 56 -12.21 -7.41 -14.60
N GLN A 57 -11.22 -7.05 -15.41
CA GLN A 57 -11.03 -7.66 -16.72
C GLN A 57 -10.55 -9.12 -16.61
N TYR A 58 -9.62 -9.43 -15.71
CA TYR A 58 -9.11 -10.79 -15.50
C TYR A 58 -10.18 -11.68 -14.87
N GLU A 59 -10.92 -11.18 -13.89
CA GLU A 59 -12.07 -11.88 -13.30
C GLU A 59 -13.17 -12.14 -14.34
N PHE A 60 -13.44 -11.16 -15.22
CA PHE A 60 -14.35 -11.35 -16.35
C PHE A 60 -13.89 -12.45 -17.32
N ASN A 61 -12.57 -12.64 -17.44
CA ASN A 61 -11.96 -13.74 -18.20
C ASN A 61 -11.84 -15.04 -17.37
N CYS A 62 -12.57 -15.17 -16.25
CA CYS A 62 -12.57 -16.31 -15.33
C CYS A 62 -11.20 -16.64 -14.71
N SER A 63 -10.29 -15.68 -14.63
CA SER A 63 -9.02 -15.84 -13.91
C SER A 63 -9.21 -15.57 -12.42
N ILE A 64 -8.55 -16.36 -11.57
CA ILE A 64 -8.45 -16.09 -10.14
C ILE A 64 -7.34 -15.06 -9.94
N VAL A 65 -7.73 -13.87 -9.45
CA VAL A 65 -6.85 -12.72 -9.25
C VAL A 65 -6.64 -12.48 -7.77
N GLU A 66 -5.39 -12.35 -7.34
CA GLU A 66 -5.04 -11.95 -5.99
C GLU A 66 -4.41 -10.55 -6.02
N VAL A 67 -5.05 -9.63 -5.29
CA VAL A 67 -4.62 -8.24 -5.18
C VAL A 67 -3.91 -8.05 -3.84
N LEU A 68 -2.63 -7.68 -3.93
CA LEU A 68 -1.74 -7.56 -2.80
C LEU A 68 -1.17 -6.14 -2.71
N ALA A 69 -0.69 -5.75 -1.53
CA ALA A 69 0.11 -4.54 -1.35
C ALA A 69 1.16 -4.72 -0.25
N THR A 70 2.12 -3.79 -0.19
CA THR A 70 3.22 -3.81 0.78
C THR A 70 2.82 -3.34 2.18
N SER A 71 1.76 -2.55 2.31
CA SER A 71 1.23 -2.04 3.60
C SER A 71 -0.27 -2.28 3.75
N GLY A 72 -0.76 -2.30 5.00
CA GLY A 72 -2.20 -2.49 5.28
C GLY A 72 -3.08 -1.39 4.68
N ASN A 73 -2.64 -0.13 4.76
CA ASN A 73 -3.37 1.00 4.17
C ASN A 73 -3.43 0.91 2.64
N ALA A 74 -2.31 0.54 2.00
CA ALA A 74 -2.30 0.32 0.55
C ALA A 74 -3.22 -0.84 0.15
N ALA A 75 -3.16 -1.96 0.89
CA ALA A 75 -4.02 -3.11 0.65
C ALA A 75 -5.51 -2.75 0.73
N LEU A 76 -5.90 -1.95 1.72
CA LEU A 76 -7.27 -1.47 1.85
C LEU A 76 -7.72 -0.63 0.65
N LEU A 77 -6.87 0.27 0.13
CA LEU A 77 -7.19 1.12 -1.03
C LEU A 77 -7.42 0.32 -2.32
N VAL A 78 -6.77 -0.84 -2.44
CA VAL A 78 -6.94 -1.75 -3.58
C VAL A 78 -7.92 -2.90 -3.30
N ASN A 79 -8.64 -2.87 -2.17
CA ASN A 79 -9.50 -3.97 -1.71
C ASN A 79 -8.79 -5.34 -1.69
N GLY A 80 -7.50 -5.32 -1.38
CA GLY A 80 -6.61 -6.48 -1.36
C GLY A 80 -6.15 -6.85 0.04
N ARG A 81 -5.08 -7.65 0.10
CA ARG A 81 -4.43 -8.07 1.35
C ARG A 81 -2.96 -7.65 1.34
N THR A 82 -2.30 -7.68 2.49
CA THR A 82 -0.84 -7.48 2.49
C THR A 82 -0.15 -8.72 1.92
N VAL A 83 0.99 -8.52 1.25
CA VAL A 83 1.86 -9.62 0.76
C VAL A 83 2.16 -10.60 1.90
N HIS A 84 2.50 -10.08 3.09
CA HIS A 84 2.78 -10.88 4.28
C HIS A 84 1.57 -11.72 4.72
N SER A 85 0.35 -11.17 4.66
CA SER A 85 -0.86 -11.87 5.09
C SER A 85 -1.26 -13.02 4.14
N PHE A 86 -1.11 -12.81 2.83
CA PHE A 86 -1.44 -13.80 1.82
C PHE A 86 -0.44 -14.96 1.80
N PHE A 87 0.88 -14.66 1.85
CA PHE A 87 1.94 -15.67 1.84
C PHE A 87 2.34 -16.20 3.23
N LYS A 88 1.63 -15.77 4.28
CA LYS A 88 1.89 -16.10 5.70
C LYS A 88 3.36 -15.89 6.09
N LEU A 89 3.92 -14.75 5.69
CA LEU A 89 5.31 -14.38 5.97
C LEU A 89 5.40 -13.70 7.34
N ASP A 90 6.36 -14.13 8.14
CA ASP A 90 6.79 -13.41 9.34
C ASP A 90 7.80 -12.30 9.00
N CYS A 91 8.34 -11.63 10.03
CA CYS A 91 9.35 -10.57 9.86
C CYS A 91 10.72 -11.07 9.38
N ASN A 92 10.96 -12.39 9.44
CA ASN A 92 12.17 -13.05 8.97
C ASN A 92 11.98 -13.63 7.55
N LEU A 93 10.83 -13.40 6.91
CA LEU A 93 10.44 -13.95 5.62
C LEU A 93 10.32 -15.48 5.63
N GLU A 94 10.03 -16.07 6.79
CA GLU A 94 9.63 -17.45 6.94
C GLU A 94 8.13 -17.58 6.69
N THR A 95 7.75 -18.59 5.90
CA THR A 95 6.35 -18.86 5.57
C THR A 95 5.82 -19.99 6.46
N SER A 96 4.63 -19.82 7.01
CA SER A 96 3.95 -20.88 7.77
C SER A 96 3.05 -21.77 6.90
N ILE A 97 3.10 -21.62 5.57
CA ILE A 97 2.28 -22.40 4.62
C ILE A 97 2.75 -23.86 4.62
N GLN A 98 1.81 -24.78 4.81
CA GLN A 98 2.07 -26.22 4.79
C GLN A 98 1.63 -26.83 3.46
N TYR A 99 2.25 -27.96 3.09
CA TYR A 99 1.92 -28.66 1.85
C TYR A 99 0.44 -29.10 1.84
N ARG A 100 -0.32 -28.65 0.83
CA ARG A 100 -1.76 -28.92 0.68
C ARG A 100 -2.61 -28.50 1.89
N ASP A 101 -2.23 -27.39 2.51
CA ASP A 101 -3.15 -26.65 3.36
C ASP A 101 -3.99 -25.66 2.51
N THR A 102 -4.97 -25.01 3.16
CA THR A 102 -5.86 -24.07 2.48
C THR A 102 -5.16 -22.88 1.84
N ASN A 103 -4.03 -22.42 2.41
CA ASN A 103 -3.24 -21.32 1.85
C ASN A 103 -2.45 -21.79 0.63
N TRP A 104 -1.91 -23.01 0.67
CA TRP A 104 -1.25 -23.68 -0.44
C TRP A 104 -2.19 -23.80 -1.63
N GLU A 105 -3.41 -24.29 -1.41
CA GLU A 105 -4.42 -24.40 -2.47
C GLU A 105 -4.82 -23.03 -3.02
N SER A 106 -4.98 -22.01 -2.17
CA SER A 106 -5.28 -20.65 -2.60
C SER A 106 -4.20 -20.11 -3.54
N ILE A 107 -2.92 -20.24 -3.18
CA ILE A 107 -1.80 -19.80 -4.03
C ILE A 107 -1.73 -20.66 -5.30
N CYS A 108 -1.91 -21.98 -5.19
CA CYS A 108 -1.90 -22.90 -6.33
C CYS A 108 -2.95 -22.48 -7.38
N CYS A 109 -4.19 -22.22 -6.96
CA CYS A 109 -5.30 -21.85 -7.82
C CYS A 109 -5.20 -20.43 -8.41
N THR A 110 -4.42 -19.53 -7.79
CA THR A 110 -4.26 -18.15 -8.28
C THR A 110 -3.62 -18.11 -9.67
N ASN A 111 -4.24 -17.41 -10.62
CA ASN A 111 -3.70 -17.23 -11.97
C ASN A 111 -2.90 -15.93 -12.11
N VAL A 112 -3.37 -14.86 -11.46
CA VAL A 112 -2.82 -13.51 -11.60
C VAL A 112 -2.55 -12.93 -10.21
N ILE A 113 -1.33 -12.43 -9.99
CA ILE A 113 -0.95 -11.72 -8.78
C ILE A 113 -0.67 -10.27 -9.14
N ILE A 114 -1.40 -9.34 -8.52
CA ILE A 114 -1.19 -7.90 -8.72
C ILE A 114 -0.73 -7.30 -7.40
N ILE A 115 0.41 -6.61 -7.39
CA ILE A 115 1.01 -6.05 -6.16
C ILE A 115 1.12 -4.54 -6.29
N ASP A 116 0.45 -3.78 -5.43
CA ASP A 116 0.57 -2.30 -5.36
C ASP A 116 1.65 -1.86 -4.35
N GLU A 117 2.11 -0.61 -4.51
CA GLU A 117 3.13 0.05 -3.67
C GLU A 117 4.46 -0.72 -3.55
N ILE A 118 4.99 -1.20 -4.69
CA ILE A 118 6.23 -1.99 -4.73
C ILE A 118 7.51 -1.25 -4.35
N SER A 119 7.49 0.08 -4.25
CA SER A 119 8.63 0.88 -3.76
C SER A 119 9.03 0.52 -2.33
N MET A 120 8.06 0.09 -1.52
CA MET A 120 8.28 -0.36 -0.15
C MET A 120 8.60 -1.86 -0.04
N MET A 121 8.74 -2.57 -1.16
CA MET A 121 9.07 -4.00 -1.19
C MET A 121 10.58 -4.22 -1.33
N THR A 122 11.12 -5.20 -0.62
CA THR A 122 12.53 -5.59 -0.75
C THR A 122 12.71 -6.65 -1.83
N ALA A 123 13.95 -6.81 -2.31
CA ALA A 123 14.30 -7.89 -3.25
C ALA A 123 14.06 -9.28 -2.65
N GLU A 124 14.34 -9.46 -1.36
CA GLU A 124 14.17 -10.73 -0.65
C GLU A 124 12.71 -11.16 -0.61
N ILE A 125 11.77 -10.20 -0.43
CA ILE A 125 10.34 -10.49 -0.51
C ILE A 125 10.00 -11.00 -1.91
N LEU A 126 10.39 -10.29 -2.97
CA LEU A 126 10.11 -10.68 -4.36
C LEU A 126 10.63 -12.09 -4.68
N GLU A 127 11.86 -12.38 -4.26
CA GLU A 127 12.51 -13.69 -4.43
C GLU A 127 11.76 -14.78 -3.66
N LYS A 128 11.35 -14.51 -2.41
CA LYS A 128 10.56 -15.42 -1.59
C LYS A 128 9.19 -15.71 -2.20
N LEU A 129 8.53 -14.70 -2.77
CA LEU A 129 7.25 -14.88 -3.46
C LEU A 129 7.40 -15.83 -4.65
N SER A 130 8.42 -15.62 -5.48
CA SER A 130 8.69 -16.54 -6.61
C SER A 130 8.97 -17.96 -6.12
N GLN A 131 9.72 -18.12 -5.03
CA GLN A 131 10.00 -19.43 -4.45
C GLN A 131 8.71 -20.15 -3.99
N ILE A 132 7.85 -19.47 -3.23
CA ILE A 132 6.61 -20.07 -2.71
C ILE A 132 5.64 -20.41 -3.86
N CYS A 133 5.49 -19.52 -4.84
CA CYS A 133 4.67 -19.78 -6.01
C CYS A 133 5.19 -20.94 -6.86
N ASN A 134 6.52 -21.10 -6.98
CA ASN A 134 7.11 -22.26 -7.67
C ASN A 134 6.83 -23.56 -6.90
N GLN A 135 6.98 -23.56 -5.58
CA GLN A 135 6.73 -24.74 -4.73
C GLN A 135 5.27 -25.19 -4.77
N THR A 136 4.34 -24.23 -4.79
CA THR A 136 2.89 -24.48 -4.82
C THR A 136 2.35 -24.82 -6.20
N SER A 137 3.13 -24.63 -7.27
CA SER A 137 2.69 -24.87 -8.64
C SER A 137 2.56 -26.36 -8.94
N THR A 138 1.53 -26.70 -9.71
CA THR A 138 1.35 -28.03 -10.29
C THR A 138 2.06 -28.18 -11.64
N MET A 139 2.63 -27.10 -12.16
CA MET A 139 3.38 -27.12 -13.42
C MET A 139 4.70 -27.86 -13.23
N THR A 140 5.00 -28.78 -14.15
CA THR A 140 6.21 -29.62 -14.12
C THR A 140 7.46 -28.91 -14.66
N ASN A 141 7.33 -27.65 -15.08
CA ASN A 141 8.41 -26.92 -15.73
C ASN A 141 9.14 -26.04 -14.71
N GLU A 142 10.23 -26.56 -14.15
CA GLU A 142 11.05 -25.92 -13.10
C GLU A 142 11.63 -24.53 -13.48
N LYS A 143 11.56 -24.15 -14.76
CA LYS A 143 12.11 -22.89 -15.28
C LYS A 143 11.17 -21.69 -15.20
N GLN A 144 9.90 -21.88 -14.87
CA GLN A 144 8.95 -20.76 -14.79
C GLN A 144 9.07 -20.05 -13.44
N LEU A 145 9.13 -18.72 -13.49
CA LEU A 145 9.11 -17.88 -12.29
C LEU A 145 7.69 -17.84 -11.73
N PHE A 146 7.52 -17.57 -10.44
CA PHE A 146 6.20 -17.45 -9.81
C PHE A 146 5.21 -18.59 -10.16
N GLY A 147 5.68 -19.80 -10.38
CA GLY A 147 4.88 -20.98 -10.72
C GLY A 147 4.18 -20.89 -12.07
N GLY A 148 4.64 -20.01 -12.97
CA GLY A 148 4.01 -19.71 -14.26
C GLY A 148 2.89 -18.67 -14.19
N LYS A 149 2.63 -18.08 -13.02
CA LYS A 149 1.55 -17.09 -12.80
C LYS A 149 1.87 -15.76 -13.47
N THR A 150 0.84 -15.04 -13.90
CA THR A 150 0.99 -13.63 -14.33
C THR A 150 1.23 -12.76 -13.10
N VAL A 151 2.28 -11.93 -13.12
CA VAL A 151 2.58 -11.01 -12.03
C VAL A 151 2.66 -9.58 -12.55
N ILE A 152 1.85 -8.69 -11.98
CA ILE A 152 1.81 -7.28 -12.36
C ILE A 152 2.13 -6.43 -11.13
N LEU A 153 3.25 -5.74 -11.17
CA LEU A 153 3.73 -4.86 -10.11
C LEU A 153 3.27 -3.42 -10.39
N PHE A 154 2.71 -2.75 -9.40
CA PHE A 154 2.33 -1.35 -9.44
C PHE A 154 3.13 -0.55 -8.41
N GLY A 155 3.59 0.63 -8.80
CA GLY A 155 4.23 1.54 -7.86
C GLY A 155 5.06 2.62 -8.52
N ASP A 156 5.67 3.44 -7.69
CA ASP A 156 6.60 4.48 -8.12
C ASP A 156 7.87 4.38 -7.28
N LEU A 157 8.96 3.89 -7.89
CA LEU A 157 10.24 3.66 -7.21
C LEU A 157 10.88 4.96 -6.69
N LEU A 158 10.40 6.13 -7.10
CA LEU A 158 10.84 7.43 -6.59
C LEU A 158 10.05 7.89 -5.36
N GLN A 159 9.15 7.05 -4.84
CA GLN A 159 8.52 7.25 -3.53
C GLN A 159 9.37 6.64 -2.40
N LEU A 160 8.77 6.45 -1.22
CA LEU A 160 9.45 5.89 -0.06
C LEU A 160 10.01 4.49 -0.38
N PRO A 161 11.32 4.26 -0.14
CA PRO A 161 11.92 2.94 -0.31
C PRO A 161 11.47 1.99 0.82
N ALA A 162 11.80 0.71 0.67
CA ALA A 162 11.61 -0.28 1.72
C ALA A 162 12.35 0.15 3.01
N VAL A 163 11.70 -0.01 4.16
CA VAL A 163 12.28 0.34 5.46
C VAL A 163 13.34 -0.70 5.83
N THR A 164 14.60 -0.29 5.86
CA THR A 164 15.72 -1.15 6.22
C THR A 164 16.13 -0.94 7.67
N ASN A 165 16.21 -2.00 8.47
CA ASN A 165 16.83 -1.92 9.81
C ASN A 165 18.36 -1.86 9.65
N SER A 166 19.04 -1.06 10.48
CA SER A 166 20.50 -0.83 10.40
C SER A 166 21.37 -2.10 10.47
N THR A 167 20.80 -3.22 10.90
CA THR A 167 21.46 -4.52 11.05
C THR A 167 21.33 -5.42 9.81
N SER A 168 20.45 -5.08 8.87
CA SER A 168 20.11 -5.91 7.72
C SER A 168 20.17 -5.05 6.45
N GLN A 169 21.13 -5.31 5.57
CA GLN A 169 21.16 -4.70 4.23
C GLN A 169 20.03 -5.30 3.39
N SER A 170 18.79 -4.89 3.65
CA SER A 170 17.67 -5.25 2.79
C SER A 170 17.84 -4.54 1.45
N ARG A 171 17.92 -5.32 0.39
CA ARG A 171 18.05 -4.81 -0.97
C ARG A 171 16.74 -4.21 -1.44
N GLN A 172 16.83 -3.14 -2.22
CA GLN A 172 15.69 -2.60 -2.93
C GLN A 172 15.22 -3.59 -3.99
N ILE A 173 13.92 -3.59 -4.30
CA ILE A 173 13.31 -4.54 -5.25
C ILE A 173 14.07 -4.67 -6.59
N TYR A 174 14.61 -3.55 -7.11
CA TYR A 174 15.30 -3.50 -8.39
C TYR A 174 16.71 -4.14 -8.38
N GLU A 175 17.24 -4.45 -7.19
CA GLU A 175 18.50 -5.18 -7.02
C GLU A 175 18.29 -6.71 -7.06
N SER A 176 17.04 -7.19 -7.18
CA SER A 176 16.77 -8.60 -7.41
C SER A 176 17.13 -9.00 -8.85
N GLN A 177 17.68 -10.20 -9.02
CA GLN A 177 17.87 -10.78 -10.35
C GLN A 177 16.54 -10.96 -11.11
N LEU A 178 15.45 -11.16 -10.36
CA LEU A 178 14.10 -11.28 -10.92
C LEU A 178 13.62 -9.98 -11.55
N TRP A 179 14.10 -8.82 -11.08
CA TRP A 179 13.68 -7.52 -11.58
C TRP A 179 13.89 -7.38 -13.10
N SER A 180 15.01 -7.92 -13.60
CA SER A 180 15.35 -7.92 -15.02
C SER A 180 14.32 -8.62 -15.94
N LYS A 181 13.41 -9.40 -15.34
CA LYS A 181 12.36 -10.15 -16.06
C LYS A 181 11.05 -9.39 -16.18
N PHE A 182 10.87 -8.32 -15.40
CA PHE A 182 9.66 -7.51 -15.44
C PHE A 182 9.74 -6.48 -16.57
N HIS A 183 8.75 -6.48 -17.46
CA HIS A 183 8.65 -5.49 -18.52
C HIS A 183 8.03 -4.18 -17.99
N PRO A 184 8.71 -3.03 -18.12
CA PRO A 184 8.20 -1.78 -17.58
C PRO A 184 7.16 -1.12 -18.51
N PHE A 185 6.06 -0.65 -17.92
CA PHE A 185 5.03 0.17 -18.55
C PHE A 185 4.92 1.50 -17.81
N PHE A 186 4.91 2.61 -18.56
CA PHE A 186 4.92 3.95 -17.98
C PHE A 186 3.59 4.66 -18.20
N LEU A 187 2.97 5.12 -17.11
CA LEU A 187 1.85 6.04 -17.12
C LEU A 187 2.36 7.47 -17.02
N ASN A 188 2.02 8.29 -18.02
CA ASN A 188 2.58 9.64 -18.16
C ASN A 188 1.55 10.76 -17.99
N GLU A 189 0.27 10.42 -17.87
CA GLU A 189 -0.82 11.41 -17.77
C GLU A 189 -1.28 11.61 -16.32
N ASN A 190 -1.05 12.80 -15.76
CA ASN A 190 -1.52 13.14 -14.42
C ASN A 190 -3.02 13.45 -14.42
N CYS A 191 -3.80 12.58 -13.78
CA CYS A 191 -5.25 12.74 -13.66
C CYS A 191 -5.64 13.63 -12.47
N ARG A 192 -4.90 13.53 -11.37
CA ARG A 192 -5.23 14.12 -10.06
C ARG A 192 -4.99 15.63 -10.02
N GLN A 193 -3.89 16.10 -10.59
CA GLN A 193 -3.55 17.52 -10.69
C GLN A 193 -3.76 18.08 -12.11
N SER A 194 -4.66 17.47 -12.89
CA SER A 194 -4.90 17.83 -14.30
C SER A 194 -5.34 19.29 -14.50
N GLN A 195 -5.97 19.90 -13.50
CA GLN A 195 -6.42 21.30 -13.53
C GLN A 195 -5.34 22.31 -13.12
N ASP A 196 -4.24 21.86 -12.49
CA ASP A 196 -3.13 22.72 -12.04
C ASP A 196 -1.80 22.20 -12.62
N ILE A 197 -1.56 22.57 -13.88
CA ILE A 197 -0.39 22.13 -14.65
C ILE A 197 0.91 22.62 -14.01
N THR A 198 0.89 23.83 -13.42
CA THR A 198 2.05 24.42 -12.74
C THR A 198 2.43 23.56 -11.54
N TYR A 199 1.47 23.23 -10.68
CA TYR A 199 1.70 22.38 -9.52
C TYR A 199 2.07 20.94 -9.92
N ALA A 200 1.40 20.36 -10.93
CA ALA A 200 1.76 19.04 -11.44
C ALA A 200 3.22 18.98 -11.95
N SER A 201 3.67 20.04 -12.63
CA SER A 201 5.04 20.15 -13.14
C SER A 201 6.05 20.29 -12.01
N LEU A 202 5.74 21.10 -11.00
CA LEU A 202 6.53 21.23 -9.77
C LEU A 202 6.71 19.87 -9.08
N LEU A 203 5.62 19.13 -8.86
CA LEU A 203 5.67 17.82 -8.20
C LEU A 203 6.53 16.82 -8.98
N ASN A 204 6.46 16.84 -10.31
CA ASN A 204 7.31 15.99 -11.15
C ASN A 204 8.79 16.37 -11.05
N ARG A 205 9.12 17.66 -10.98
CA ARG A 205 10.51 18.12 -10.76
C ARG A 205 11.02 17.71 -9.38
N VAL A 206 10.22 17.90 -8.33
CA VAL A 206 10.55 17.47 -6.96
C VAL A 206 10.76 15.95 -6.91
N ARG A 207 9.89 15.16 -7.55
CA ARG A 207 10.02 13.69 -7.66
C ARG A 207 11.37 13.25 -8.26
N LEU A 208 11.93 14.02 -9.20
CA LEU A 208 13.22 13.75 -9.83
C LEU A 208 14.41 14.41 -9.12
N GLY A 209 14.17 15.22 -8.09
CA GLY A 209 15.20 16.03 -7.43
C GLY A 209 15.64 17.28 -8.21
N ASN A 210 14.93 17.65 -9.28
CA ASN A 210 15.27 18.75 -10.19
C ASN A 210 14.40 20.00 -9.95
N HIS A 211 14.11 20.32 -8.69
CA HIS A 211 13.31 21.49 -8.34
C HIS A 211 14.06 22.79 -8.66
N THR A 212 13.30 23.81 -9.06
CA THR A 212 13.81 25.15 -9.41
C THR A 212 13.65 26.12 -8.24
N THR A 213 14.24 27.30 -8.34
CA THR A 213 14.05 28.37 -7.34
C THR A 213 12.59 28.82 -7.32
N GLU A 214 11.95 28.93 -8.48
CA GLU A 214 10.54 29.28 -8.63
C GLU A 214 9.62 28.23 -7.98
N ASP A 215 10.00 26.95 -8.01
CA ASP A 215 9.26 25.90 -7.31
C ASP A 215 9.30 26.10 -5.79
N LEU A 216 10.47 26.45 -5.25
CA LEU A 216 10.63 26.70 -3.81
C LEU A 216 9.86 27.95 -3.38
N GLU A 217 9.89 29.01 -4.17
CA GLU A 217 9.11 30.22 -3.94
C GLU A 217 7.61 29.91 -3.92
N LEU A 218 7.11 29.13 -4.89
CA LEU A 218 5.72 28.70 -4.92
C LEU A 218 5.33 27.86 -3.70
N LEU A 219 6.21 26.97 -3.21
CA LEU A 219 5.96 26.21 -1.99
C LEU A 219 5.97 27.11 -0.74
N GLN A 220 6.84 28.12 -0.71
CA GLN A 220 6.91 29.08 0.40
C GLN A 220 5.62 29.91 0.52
N THR A 221 4.93 30.20 -0.59
CA THR A 221 3.62 30.89 -0.52
C THR A 221 2.53 30.04 0.14
N ARG A 222 2.78 28.76 0.44
CA ARG A 222 1.84 27.84 1.09
C ARG A 222 2.21 27.52 2.55
N VAL A 223 3.19 28.23 3.10
CA VAL A 223 3.60 28.07 4.51
C VAL A 223 2.66 28.87 5.40
N CYS A 224 1.96 28.18 6.31
CA CYS A 224 1.07 28.78 7.30
C CYS A 224 1.74 29.95 8.05
N GLY A 225 1.01 31.05 8.24
CA GLY A 225 1.48 32.28 8.89
C GLY A 225 1.96 33.37 7.92
N SER A 226 1.82 33.16 6.60
CA SER A 226 2.34 34.07 5.56
C SER A 226 1.29 35.04 4.97
N GLY A 227 0.09 35.13 5.55
CA GLY A 227 -1.01 36.00 5.12
C GLY A 227 -1.83 35.47 3.93
N HIS A 228 -1.89 34.15 3.74
CA HIS A 228 -2.55 33.51 2.59
C HIS A 228 -3.85 32.80 2.98
N ASP A 229 -4.63 32.41 1.98
CA ASP A 229 -5.98 31.84 2.08
C ASP A 229 -6.08 30.60 2.98
N LEU A 230 -5.01 29.82 3.09
CA LEU A 230 -4.96 28.63 3.95
C LEU A 230 -4.66 28.93 5.43
N ASP A 231 -4.25 30.14 5.79
CA ASP A 231 -3.86 30.46 7.17
C ASP A 231 -4.99 30.26 8.18
N HIS A 232 -6.22 30.54 7.77
CA HIS A 232 -7.40 30.30 8.60
C HIS A 232 -7.64 28.80 8.84
N GLU A 233 -7.38 27.94 7.84
CA GLU A 233 -7.45 26.49 8.01
C GLU A 233 -6.32 25.96 8.88
N CYS A 234 -5.10 26.50 8.72
CA CYS A 234 -3.96 26.18 9.57
C CYS A 234 -4.21 26.53 11.04
N GLN A 235 -4.88 27.66 11.31
CA GLN A 235 -5.19 28.11 12.66
C GLN A 235 -6.37 27.34 13.30
N ASN A 236 -7.30 26.83 12.49
CA ASN A 236 -8.49 26.11 12.93
C ASN A 236 -8.47 24.62 12.57
N MET A 237 -7.32 23.97 12.78
CA MET A 237 -7.11 22.54 12.46
C MET A 237 -8.15 21.60 13.07
N THR A 238 -8.72 21.99 14.21
CA THR A 238 -9.72 21.22 14.98
C THR A 238 -11.12 21.24 14.34
N SER A 239 -11.48 22.34 13.67
CA SER A 239 -12.74 22.49 12.94
C SER A 239 -12.62 22.11 11.47
N SER A 240 -11.40 22.08 10.94
CA SER A 240 -11.14 21.65 9.57
C SER A 240 -11.30 20.13 9.42
N ASN A 241 -11.78 19.68 8.26
CA ASN A 241 -11.74 18.25 7.93
C ASN A 241 -10.36 17.79 7.42
N SER A 242 -9.31 18.56 7.68
CA SER A 242 -7.98 18.37 7.13
C SER A 242 -7.23 17.22 7.80
N MET A 243 -6.34 16.59 7.04
CA MET A 243 -5.42 15.56 7.50
C MET A 243 -4.02 16.16 7.61
N VAL A 244 -3.36 15.94 8.74
CA VAL A 244 -2.00 16.41 8.98
C VAL A 244 -1.03 15.26 8.82
N ILE A 245 0.00 15.46 8.01
CA ILE A 245 1.04 14.47 7.74
C ILE A 245 2.31 14.94 8.45
N CYS A 246 2.85 14.10 9.34
CA CYS A 246 4.07 14.37 10.09
C CYS A 246 5.17 13.39 9.70
N SER A 247 6.42 13.81 9.81
CA SER A 247 7.58 12.98 9.48
C SER A 247 7.83 11.87 10.50
N LYS A 248 7.55 12.13 11.79
CA LYS A 248 7.83 11.21 12.90
C LYS A 248 6.57 10.82 13.66
N HIS A 249 6.57 9.59 14.18
CA HIS A 249 5.47 9.10 15.04
C HIS A 249 5.28 9.95 16.29
N VAL A 250 6.35 10.45 16.91
CA VAL A 250 6.28 11.28 18.13
C VAL A 250 5.57 12.61 17.85
N GLU A 251 5.91 13.28 16.75
CA GLU A 251 5.26 14.53 16.33
C GLU A 251 3.77 14.33 16.07
N ARG A 252 3.43 13.24 15.36
CA ARG A 252 2.04 12.83 15.11
C ARG A 252 1.28 12.57 16.41
N MET A 253 1.87 11.85 17.37
CA MET A 253 1.22 11.56 18.65
C MET A 253 0.96 12.84 19.45
N ASN A 254 1.96 13.70 19.59
CA ASN A 254 1.80 14.98 20.29
C ASN A 254 0.70 15.84 19.67
N LEU A 255 0.62 15.89 18.33
CA LEU A 255 -0.41 16.64 17.63
C LEU A 255 -1.81 16.02 17.85
N ASN A 256 -1.92 14.69 17.77
CA ASN A 256 -3.18 14.00 18.05
C ASN A 256 -3.67 14.29 19.47
N ASP A 257 -2.78 14.27 20.46
CA ASP A 257 -3.11 14.59 21.85
C ASP A 257 -3.58 16.05 22.00
N GLN A 258 -2.89 16.99 21.36
CA GLN A 258 -3.30 18.40 21.33
C GLN A 258 -4.69 18.60 20.71
N LEU A 259 -4.95 17.97 19.55
CA LEU A 259 -6.24 18.05 18.87
C LEU A 259 -7.36 17.42 19.73
N GLN A 260 -7.09 16.29 20.36
CA GLN A 260 -8.06 15.66 21.26
C GLN A 260 -8.37 16.51 22.50
N ASN A 261 -7.36 17.16 23.08
CA ASN A 261 -7.54 18.05 24.22
C ASN A 261 -8.35 19.30 23.88
N SER A 262 -8.29 19.76 22.62
CA SER A 262 -9.05 20.92 22.14
C SER A 262 -10.53 20.64 21.82
N LEU A 263 -10.95 19.37 21.77
CA LEU A 263 -12.36 18.99 21.65
C LEU A 263 -13.15 19.49 22.87
N LEU A 264 -14.47 19.68 22.72
CA LEU A 264 -15.36 20.24 23.74
C LEU A 264 -15.07 19.70 25.15
N PRO A 265 -14.97 20.54 26.20
CA PRO A 265 -14.67 20.06 27.56
C PRO A 265 -15.68 19.05 28.10
N THR A 266 -16.92 19.09 27.60
CA THR A 266 -18.00 18.18 27.97
C THR A 266 -17.91 16.80 27.34
N SER A 267 -17.04 16.58 26.34
CA SER A 267 -16.89 15.25 25.76
C SER A 267 -16.15 14.31 26.70
N THR A 268 -16.70 13.11 26.83
CA THR A 268 -16.20 12.05 27.69
C THR A 268 -14.86 11.53 27.17
N LEU A 269 -13.88 11.43 28.08
CA LEU A 269 -12.59 10.82 27.82
C LEU A 269 -12.66 9.36 28.24
N HIS A 270 -12.39 8.46 27.30
CA HIS A 270 -12.31 7.02 27.53
C HIS A 270 -10.86 6.59 27.60
N HIS A 271 -10.53 5.78 28.61
CA HIS A 271 -9.25 5.10 28.72
C HIS A 271 -9.45 3.61 28.44
N LEU A 272 -8.87 3.15 27.34
CA LEU A 272 -8.88 1.75 26.94
C LEU A 272 -7.53 1.15 27.34
N HIS A 273 -7.54 0.17 28.24
CA HIS A 273 -6.34 -0.51 28.70
C HIS A 273 -6.17 -1.85 27.97
N ALA A 274 -4.99 -2.10 27.44
CA ALA A 274 -4.65 -3.39 26.84
C ALA A 274 -4.49 -4.46 27.94
N THR A 275 -4.87 -5.69 27.61
CA THR A 275 -4.59 -6.89 28.40
C THR A 275 -3.64 -7.78 27.61
N ASP A 276 -2.46 -8.01 28.18
CA ASP A 276 -1.40 -8.78 27.54
C ASP A 276 -1.44 -10.24 28.05
N TYR A 277 -1.38 -11.20 27.13
CA TYR A 277 -1.39 -12.63 27.42
C TYR A 277 -0.17 -13.30 26.81
N ASP A 278 0.32 -14.36 27.46
CA ASP A 278 1.36 -15.21 26.91
C ASP A 278 0.83 -16.21 25.87
N ALA A 279 1.72 -17.04 25.31
CA ALA A 279 1.34 -18.05 24.32
C ALA A 279 0.43 -19.17 24.88
N GLY A 280 0.38 -19.35 26.21
CA GLY A 280 -0.50 -20.29 26.90
C GLY A 280 -1.87 -19.69 27.25
N GLY A 281 -2.08 -18.39 27.04
CA GLY A 281 -3.30 -17.67 27.40
C GLY A 281 -3.33 -17.20 28.85
N GLU A 282 -2.19 -17.23 29.56
CA GLU A 282 -2.07 -16.67 30.90
C GLU A 282 -1.80 -15.15 30.83
N LEU A 283 -2.36 -14.41 31.79
CA LEU A 283 -2.22 -12.95 31.84
C LEU A 283 -0.79 -12.58 32.25
N LEU A 284 -0.14 -11.73 31.45
CA LEU A 284 1.20 -11.23 31.76
C LEU A 284 1.17 -10.25 32.93
N ASN A 285 2.21 -10.28 33.77
CA ASN A 285 2.34 -9.30 34.84
C ASN A 285 2.82 -7.94 34.29
N LYS A 286 2.79 -6.89 35.12
CA LYS A 286 3.15 -5.51 34.69
C LYS A 286 4.59 -5.42 34.15
N THR A 287 5.52 -6.19 34.71
CA THR A 287 6.93 -6.15 34.32
C THR A 287 7.14 -6.79 32.96
N GLU A 288 6.53 -7.95 32.73
CA GLU A 288 6.54 -8.66 31.44
C GLU A 288 5.84 -7.86 30.35
N SER A 289 4.69 -7.27 30.69
CA SER A 289 3.95 -6.37 29.80
C SER A 289 4.82 -5.16 29.41
N HIS A 290 5.55 -4.55 30.35
CA HIS A 290 6.48 -3.46 30.03
C HIS A 290 7.62 -3.88 29.10
N GLN A 291 8.18 -5.08 29.27
CA GLN A 291 9.20 -5.63 28.37
C GLN A 291 8.63 -5.85 26.96
N LEU A 292 7.43 -6.42 26.86
CA LEU A 292 6.73 -6.60 25.58
C LEU A 292 6.51 -5.26 24.87
N ASN A 293 6.07 -4.23 25.59
CA ASN A 293 5.83 -2.90 25.04
C ASN A 293 7.09 -2.15 24.62
N SER A 294 8.27 -2.56 25.12
CA SER A 294 9.55 -2.03 24.64
C SER A 294 9.91 -2.53 23.23
N LEU A 295 9.21 -3.57 22.72
CA LEU A 295 9.33 -4.04 21.36
C LEU A 295 8.51 -3.15 20.42
N LYS A 296 9.15 -2.66 19.35
CA LYS A 296 8.65 -1.61 18.43
C LYS A 296 7.31 -1.88 17.71
N SER A 297 6.69 -3.07 17.85
CA SER A 297 5.49 -3.47 17.10
C SER A 297 4.20 -3.62 17.93
N VAL A 298 4.24 -3.28 19.22
CA VAL A 298 3.12 -3.57 20.13
C VAL A 298 2.14 -2.41 20.21
N MET A 299 0.84 -2.74 20.31
CA MET A 299 -0.24 -1.78 20.56
C MET A 299 0.04 -1.03 21.87
N PRO A 300 -0.24 0.28 21.97
CA PRO A 300 0.00 1.00 23.22
C PRO A 300 -0.82 0.40 24.38
N GLN A 301 -0.20 0.32 25.57
CA GLN A 301 -0.85 -0.21 26.79
C GLN A 301 -2.13 0.51 27.17
N THR A 302 -2.21 1.81 26.87
CA THR A 302 -3.40 2.62 27.11
C THR A 302 -3.66 3.48 25.90
N ILE A 303 -4.89 3.46 25.42
CA ILE A 303 -5.40 4.37 24.41
C ILE A 303 -6.39 5.30 25.10
N SER A 304 -6.08 6.59 25.11
CA SER A 304 -6.99 7.63 25.56
C SER A 304 -7.69 8.22 24.35
N VAL A 305 -9.02 8.12 24.28
CA VAL A 305 -9.82 8.66 23.17
C VAL A 305 -11.00 9.46 23.70
N LYS A 306 -11.27 10.63 23.11
CA LYS A 306 -12.37 11.50 23.50
C LYS A 306 -13.49 11.43 22.46
N GLU A 307 -14.74 11.55 22.86
CA GLU A 307 -15.85 11.60 21.90
C GLU A 307 -15.65 12.74 20.89
N GLY A 308 -15.85 12.43 19.60
CA GLY A 308 -15.58 13.33 18.48
C GLY A 308 -14.15 13.25 17.90
N ALA A 309 -13.24 12.47 18.51
CA ALA A 309 -11.90 12.27 17.98
C ALA A 309 -11.92 11.45 16.67
N LYS A 310 -11.09 11.87 15.70
CA LYS A 310 -10.85 11.10 14.47
C LYS A 310 -9.88 9.96 14.77
N VAL A 311 -10.23 8.74 14.36
CA VAL A 311 -9.43 7.53 14.62
C VAL A 311 -9.11 6.78 13.32
N MET A 312 -8.00 6.04 13.32
CA MET A 312 -7.60 5.15 12.23
C MET A 312 -7.56 3.72 12.76
N ILE A 313 -8.23 2.80 12.08
CA ILE A 313 -8.17 1.37 12.40
C ILE A 313 -6.81 0.84 11.92
N THR A 314 -6.05 0.24 12.84
CA THR A 314 -4.67 -0.21 12.58
C THR A 314 -4.53 -1.70 12.33
N ARG A 315 -5.61 -2.47 12.43
CA ARG A 315 -5.66 -3.91 12.15
C ARG A 315 -6.82 -4.22 11.22
N ASN A 316 -6.60 -5.13 10.28
CA ASN A 316 -7.65 -5.65 9.42
C ASN A 316 -8.65 -6.43 10.31
N LEU A 317 -9.85 -5.89 10.47
CA LEU A 317 -10.96 -6.59 11.08
C LEU A 317 -11.60 -7.45 9.99
N ASN A 318 -11.57 -8.78 10.14
CA ASN A 318 -12.23 -9.67 9.18
C ASN A 318 -13.72 -9.29 9.08
N VAL A 319 -14.13 -8.84 7.91
CA VAL A 319 -15.55 -8.73 7.58
C VAL A 319 -15.93 -10.07 6.93
N GLN A 320 -16.47 -10.96 7.76
CA GLN A 320 -17.05 -12.28 7.46
C GLN A 320 -16.10 -13.48 7.36
N SER A 321 -16.33 -14.42 8.28
CA SER A 321 -16.03 -15.85 8.24
C SER A 321 -16.98 -16.60 7.31
#